data_AF-A0AAU8JJF7-F1
#
_entry.id   AF-A0AAU8JJF7-F1
#
_cell.length_a   1.000
_cell.length_b   1.000
_cell.length_c   1.000
_cell.angle_alpha   90.00
_cell.angle_beta   90.00
_cell.angle_gamma   90.00
#
_symmetry.space_group_name_H-M   'P 1'
#
loop_
_entity.id
_entity.type
_entity.pdbx_description
1 polymer ?
#
loop_
_entity_poly.entity_id
_entity_poly.type
_entity_poly.pdbx_seq_one_letter_code
_entity_poly.pdbx_strand_id
1 'polypeptide(L)'
;MQHPIKAEPPIKIAVVGDVHEQWEAADNEAIAHLGVDLVLFVGDFGNESVSVVQQVAALETPKAVILGNHDAVYTATPWGRKKCPYNPQLENRLQAQLDLLGATHVGYEKLDFADFRLSVVGGRPFSYGGPSWKYADFYRDWFGVLNMQESTARIVAAARLSAYDTVIFLSHNGPTGLGDRPEDICGKDWKPIGGDYGDPDLEAAIAQTRQLGKTIPLVTFGHMHHKLKHTQETLRQCVEVSPEGTVYYNGAIVPRIVQIRGEKQRNFSLITLNQGIVSDICIVWVNHQSQIISEEIIYRRKIDAIAQSA
;
A
#
# COMPACT_ATOMS: atom_id res chain seq x y z
N MET A 1 -34.04 -3.49 27.35
CA MET A 1 -34.32 -3.29 25.92
C MET A 1 -32.99 -3.27 25.21
N GLN A 2 -32.65 -4.32 24.47
CA GLN A 2 -31.48 -4.32 23.59
C GLN A 2 -31.85 -3.47 22.36
N HIS A 3 -31.19 -2.33 22.18
CA HIS A 3 -31.27 -1.62 20.91
C HIS A 3 -30.68 -2.55 19.83
N PRO A 4 -31.33 -2.69 18.66
CA PRO A 4 -30.73 -3.41 17.56
C PRO A 4 -29.44 -2.68 17.20
N ILE A 5 -28.30 -3.37 17.32
CA ILE A 5 -27.02 -2.87 16.84
C ILE A 5 -27.20 -2.71 15.34
N LYS A 6 -27.32 -1.46 14.90
CA LYS A 6 -27.38 -1.12 13.48
C LYS A 6 -26.07 -1.63 12.87
N ALA A 7 -26.16 -2.55 11.92
CA ALA A 7 -24.98 -3.06 11.23
C ALA A 7 -24.21 -1.87 10.64
N GLU A 8 -22.93 -1.78 10.95
CA GLU A 8 -22.06 -0.75 10.38
C GLU A 8 -22.02 -0.92 8.85
N PRO A 9 -22.12 0.16 8.06
CA PRO A 9 -22.03 0.07 6.62
C PRO A 9 -20.64 -0.45 6.22
N PRO A 10 -20.51 -1.14 5.07
CA PRO A 10 -19.21 -1.53 4.55
C PRO A 10 -18.37 -0.30 4.23
N ILE A 11 -17.07 -0.39 4.49
CA ILE A 11 -16.09 0.66 4.20
C ILE A 11 -15.53 0.42 2.80
N LYS A 12 -15.60 1.42 1.94
CA LYS A 12 -15.02 1.40 0.60
C LYS A 12 -13.64 2.03 0.62
N ILE A 13 -12.62 1.20 0.45
CA ILE A 13 -11.21 1.60 0.50
C ILE A 13 -10.65 1.65 -0.93
N ALA A 14 -9.97 2.72 -1.32
CA ALA A 14 -9.15 2.73 -2.53
C ALA A 14 -7.69 2.47 -2.18
N VAL A 15 -7.08 1.48 -2.82
CA VAL A 15 -5.63 1.27 -2.79
C VAL A 15 -5.02 1.84 -4.07
N VAL A 16 -3.99 2.67 -3.90
CA VAL A 16 -3.27 3.32 -5.00
C VAL A 16 -1.77 3.13 -4.78
N GLY A 17 -1.09 2.56 -5.77
CA GLY A 17 0.33 2.25 -5.68
C GLY A 17 1.11 2.53 -6.93
N ASP A 18 2.42 2.63 -6.77
CA ASP A 18 3.39 2.71 -7.85
C ASP A 18 2.98 3.80 -8.86
N VAL A 19 2.73 4.98 -8.30
CA VAL A 19 2.11 6.12 -8.98
C VAL A 19 2.99 6.67 -10.11
N HIS A 20 4.31 6.69 -9.94
CA HIS A 20 5.32 7.05 -10.96
C HIS A 20 4.96 8.30 -11.79
N GLU A 21 4.77 9.44 -11.13
CA GLU A 21 4.37 10.74 -11.70
C GLU A 21 2.94 10.80 -12.25
N GLN A 22 2.15 9.74 -12.10
CA GLN A 22 0.81 9.64 -12.67
C GLN A 22 -0.28 9.90 -11.62
N TRP A 23 -0.25 11.05 -10.93
CA TRP A 23 -1.37 11.49 -10.07
C TRP A 23 -1.68 12.97 -10.31
N GLU A 24 -2.94 13.26 -10.62
CA GLU A 24 -3.40 14.57 -11.06
C GLU A 24 -4.56 15.05 -10.19
N ALA A 25 -4.93 16.33 -10.29
CA ALA A 25 -6.11 16.85 -9.58
C ALA A 25 -7.40 16.06 -9.91
N ALA A 26 -7.52 15.60 -11.17
CA ALA A 26 -8.63 14.76 -11.62
C ALA A 26 -8.67 13.37 -10.93
N ASP A 27 -7.56 12.89 -10.36
CA ASP A 27 -7.59 11.68 -9.52
C ASP A 27 -8.27 11.96 -8.17
N ASN A 28 -8.05 13.13 -7.57
CA ASN A 28 -8.74 13.53 -6.35
C ASN A 28 -10.26 13.66 -6.59
N GLU A 29 -10.65 14.25 -7.72
CA GLU A 29 -12.06 14.35 -8.14
C GLU A 29 -12.68 12.96 -8.36
N ALA A 30 -11.94 12.05 -8.98
CA ALA A 30 -12.40 10.69 -9.20
C ALA A 30 -12.63 9.92 -7.90
N ILE A 31 -11.72 10.02 -6.93
CA ILE A 31 -11.89 9.42 -5.60
C ILE A 31 -13.17 9.90 -4.91
N ALA A 32 -13.43 11.21 -4.94
CA ALA A 32 -14.65 11.79 -4.37
C ALA A 32 -15.91 11.26 -5.08
N HIS A 33 -15.89 11.21 -6.41
CA HIS A 33 -17.02 10.71 -7.21
C HIS A 33 -17.29 9.21 -6.98
N LEU A 34 -16.23 8.41 -6.78
CA LEU A 34 -16.34 6.98 -6.49
C LEU A 34 -16.93 6.70 -5.11
N GLY A 35 -17.12 7.70 -4.25
CA GLY A 35 -17.65 7.53 -2.89
C GLY A 35 -16.73 6.65 -2.04
N VAL A 36 -15.42 6.83 -2.19
CA VAL A 36 -14.41 6.13 -1.38
C VAL A 36 -14.34 6.76 0.00
N ASP A 37 -14.34 5.93 1.04
CA ASP A 37 -14.30 6.35 2.43
C ASP A 37 -12.86 6.55 2.94
N LEU A 38 -11.92 5.73 2.45
CA LEU A 38 -10.52 5.72 2.86
C LEU A 38 -9.59 5.43 1.68
N VAL A 39 -8.50 6.19 1.53
CA VAL A 39 -7.46 5.93 0.52
C VAL A 39 -6.16 5.46 1.17
N LEU A 40 -5.61 4.36 0.67
CA LEU A 40 -4.33 3.81 1.10
C LEU A 40 -3.32 3.92 -0.03
N PHE A 41 -2.32 4.78 0.14
CA PHE A 41 -1.24 4.94 -0.83
C PHE A 41 -0.04 4.08 -0.47
N VAL A 42 0.34 3.14 -1.34
CA VAL A 42 1.47 2.21 -1.14
C VAL A 42 2.80 2.73 -1.71
N GLY A 43 2.87 4.02 -2.05
CA GLY A 43 4.12 4.73 -2.38
C GLY A 43 4.54 4.67 -3.84
N ASP A 44 5.80 5.00 -4.08
CA ASP A 44 6.40 5.19 -5.40
C ASP A 44 5.66 6.28 -6.20
N PHE A 45 5.53 7.45 -5.59
CA PHE A 45 4.97 8.66 -6.21
C PHE A 45 5.81 9.15 -7.38
N GLY A 46 7.12 8.96 -7.27
CA GLY A 46 8.10 9.30 -8.30
C GLY A 46 9.49 9.35 -7.69
N ASN A 47 10.48 9.80 -8.46
CA ASN A 47 11.82 9.96 -7.92
C ASN A 47 11.88 11.23 -7.05
N GLU A 48 11.50 11.10 -5.78
CA GLU A 48 11.35 12.22 -4.83
C GLU A 48 10.45 13.35 -5.38
N SER A 49 9.26 12.98 -5.85
CA SER A 49 8.35 13.87 -6.56
C SER A 49 7.48 14.69 -5.62
N VAL A 50 8.00 15.83 -5.19
CA VAL A 50 7.30 16.77 -4.29
C VAL A 50 5.97 17.24 -4.90
N SER A 51 5.90 17.48 -6.21
CA SER A 51 4.68 17.94 -6.88
C SER A 51 3.56 16.90 -6.85
N VAL A 52 3.89 15.62 -7.01
CA VAL A 52 2.91 14.53 -6.91
C VAL A 52 2.44 14.40 -5.47
N VAL A 53 3.37 14.40 -4.51
CA VAL A 53 3.04 14.32 -3.08
C VAL A 53 2.17 15.49 -2.63
N GLN A 54 2.35 16.69 -3.20
CA GLN A 54 1.47 17.83 -2.93
C GLN A 54 0.02 17.58 -3.38
N GLN A 55 -0.18 16.95 -4.54
CA GLN A 55 -1.52 16.59 -5.03
C GLN A 55 -2.17 15.49 -4.18
N VAL A 56 -1.36 14.52 -3.73
CA VAL A 56 -1.80 13.47 -2.79
C VAL A 56 -2.18 14.08 -1.45
N ALA A 57 -1.38 15.00 -0.91
CA ALA A 57 -1.66 15.71 0.33
C ALA A 57 -2.96 16.53 0.24
N ALA A 58 -3.24 17.12 -0.92
CA ALA A 58 -4.45 17.92 -1.17
C ALA A 58 -5.77 17.11 -1.27
N LEU A 59 -5.73 15.79 -1.35
CA LEU A 59 -6.94 14.96 -1.35
C LEU A 59 -7.75 15.13 -0.04
N GLU A 60 -9.04 15.40 -0.11
CA GLU A 60 -9.84 15.61 1.12
C GLU A 60 -10.28 14.31 1.79
N THR A 61 -10.47 13.24 1.01
CA THR A 61 -10.83 11.92 1.52
C THR A 61 -9.79 11.43 2.55
N PRO A 62 -10.23 10.86 3.69
CA PRO A 62 -9.33 10.26 4.66
C PRO A 62 -8.31 9.34 4.00
N LYS A 63 -7.04 9.46 4.41
CA LYS A 63 -5.96 8.70 3.77
C LYS A 63 -4.86 8.30 4.73
N ALA A 64 -4.18 7.21 4.38
CA ALA A 64 -2.90 6.82 4.94
C ALA A 64 -1.90 6.59 3.79
N VAL A 65 -0.65 6.97 4.00
CA VAL A 65 0.39 6.98 2.98
C VAL A 65 1.62 6.29 3.51
N ILE A 66 2.22 5.41 2.73
CA ILE A 66 3.60 4.99 2.93
C ILE A 66 4.42 5.35 1.69
N LEU A 67 5.66 5.79 1.91
CA LEU A 67 6.56 6.15 0.84
C LEU A 67 7.33 4.91 0.37
N GLY A 68 7.52 4.82 -0.95
CA GLY A 68 8.18 3.74 -1.64
C GLY A 68 9.66 4.01 -1.94
N ASN A 69 10.32 3.05 -2.56
CA ASN A 69 11.76 3.14 -2.77
C ASN A 69 12.18 4.27 -3.72
N HIS A 70 11.31 4.65 -4.67
CA HIS A 70 11.55 5.77 -5.56
C HIS A 70 11.45 7.11 -4.84
N ASP A 71 10.64 7.20 -3.79
CA ASP A 71 10.35 8.44 -3.05
C ASP A 71 11.52 8.94 -2.19
N ALA A 72 12.62 8.20 -2.13
CA ALA A 72 13.89 8.62 -1.54
C ALA A 72 15.10 8.22 -2.41
N VAL A 73 14.93 8.00 -3.71
CA VAL A 73 16.00 7.41 -4.53
C VAL A 73 17.29 8.24 -4.52
N TYR A 74 17.18 9.57 -4.56
CA TYR A 74 18.33 10.48 -4.59
C TYR A 74 18.96 10.67 -3.21
N THR A 75 18.19 10.44 -2.15
CA THR A 75 18.63 10.57 -0.76
C THR A 75 19.18 9.26 -0.22
N ALA A 76 18.50 8.13 -0.43
CA ALA A 76 18.83 6.85 0.16
C ALA A 76 19.97 6.12 -0.58
N THR A 77 20.04 6.23 -1.91
CA THR A 77 20.91 5.35 -2.71
C THR A 77 22.21 6.01 -3.16
N PRO A 78 23.36 5.29 -3.17
CA PRO A 78 24.62 5.85 -3.67
C PRO A 78 24.58 6.26 -5.14
N TRP A 79 23.82 5.53 -5.98
CA TRP A 79 23.71 5.82 -7.40
C TRP A 79 22.71 6.94 -7.69
N GLY A 80 21.64 7.05 -6.89
CA GLY A 80 20.69 8.15 -6.96
C GLY A 80 21.34 9.46 -6.57
N ARG A 81 22.10 9.51 -5.47
CA ARG A 81 22.86 10.72 -5.07
C ARG A 81 23.72 11.29 -6.21
N LYS A 82 24.34 10.42 -7.03
CA LYS A 82 25.15 10.83 -8.20
C LYS A 82 24.33 11.37 -9.37
N LYS A 83 23.05 11.03 -9.44
CA LYS A 83 22.09 11.44 -10.49
C LYS A 83 21.04 12.43 -9.96
N CYS A 84 21.28 13.01 -8.78
CA CYS A 84 20.36 13.93 -8.15
C CYS A 84 20.13 15.14 -9.08
N PRO A 85 18.88 15.41 -9.51
CA PRO A 85 18.59 16.48 -10.47
C PRO A 85 18.52 17.85 -9.80
N TYR A 86 18.81 17.93 -8.50
CA TYR A 86 18.70 19.14 -7.71
C TYR A 86 19.90 19.31 -6.78
N ASN A 87 20.04 20.51 -6.22
CA ASN A 87 21.11 20.82 -5.28
C ASN A 87 20.68 20.49 -3.84
N PRO A 88 21.23 19.44 -3.20
CA PRO A 88 20.85 19.05 -1.84
C PRO A 88 21.26 20.06 -0.76
N GLN A 89 22.05 21.09 -1.11
CA GLN A 89 22.35 22.23 -0.23
C GLN A 89 21.27 23.31 -0.25
N LEU A 90 20.38 23.29 -1.26
CA LEU A 90 19.32 24.28 -1.45
C LEU A 90 17.92 23.69 -1.21
N GLU A 91 17.72 22.42 -1.52
CA GLU A 91 16.43 21.75 -1.32
C GLU A 91 16.61 20.33 -0.76
N ASN A 92 15.65 19.91 0.06
CA ASN A 92 15.56 18.56 0.61
C ASN A 92 14.20 17.99 0.26
N ARG A 93 14.11 17.30 -0.88
CA ARG A 93 12.84 16.77 -1.39
C ARG A 93 12.26 15.67 -0.53
N LEU A 94 13.11 14.85 0.10
CA LEU A 94 12.62 13.85 1.05
C LEU A 94 11.92 14.51 2.24
N GLN A 95 12.56 15.50 2.87
CA GLN A 95 11.94 16.24 3.98
C GLN A 95 10.66 16.95 3.53
N ALA A 96 10.67 17.60 2.36
CA ALA A 96 9.47 18.27 1.84
C ALA A 96 8.29 17.31 1.65
N GLN A 97 8.53 16.08 1.16
CA GLN A 97 7.47 15.06 1.05
C GLN A 97 6.95 14.64 2.42
N LEU A 98 7.83 14.42 3.39
CA LEU A 98 7.44 14.08 4.76
C LEU A 98 6.62 15.21 5.42
N ASP A 99 7.04 16.47 5.23
CA ASP A 99 6.34 17.64 5.75
C ASP A 99 4.95 17.81 5.12
N LEU A 100 4.83 17.60 3.81
CA LEU A 100 3.55 17.66 3.09
C LEU A 100 2.57 16.59 3.56
N LEU A 101 3.06 15.37 3.80
CA LEU A 101 2.22 14.26 4.25
C LEU A 101 1.88 14.35 5.74
N GLY A 102 2.80 14.90 6.56
CA GLY A 102 2.64 15.04 8.00
C GLY A 102 2.16 13.73 8.64
N ALA A 103 1.10 13.81 9.45
CA ALA A 103 0.53 12.67 10.15
C ALA A 103 -0.10 11.59 9.25
N THR A 104 -0.30 11.87 7.95
CA THR A 104 -0.84 10.85 7.03
C THR A 104 0.23 9.86 6.55
N HIS A 105 1.52 10.18 6.69
CA HIS A 105 2.59 9.23 6.44
C HIS A 105 2.73 8.26 7.62
N VAL A 106 2.46 6.97 7.37
CA VAL A 106 2.41 5.93 8.41
C VAL A 106 3.67 5.09 8.51
N GLY A 107 4.72 5.34 7.71
CA GLY A 107 5.96 4.56 7.78
C GLY A 107 6.53 4.52 9.20
N TYR A 108 6.64 3.33 9.78
CA TYR A 108 7.01 3.11 11.19
C TYR A 108 6.09 3.74 12.26
N GLU A 109 4.90 4.17 11.87
CA GLU A 109 3.90 4.83 12.70
C GLU A 109 2.51 4.22 12.44
N LYS A 110 1.47 4.82 13.04
CA LYS A 110 0.08 4.41 12.84
C LYS A 110 -0.84 5.60 12.70
N LEU A 111 -1.97 5.38 12.05
CA LEU A 111 -3.08 6.33 11.96
C LEU A 111 -4.39 5.63 12.33
N ASP A 112 -5.13 6.22 13.27
CA ASP A 112 -6.40 5.66 13.74
C ASP A 112 -7.57 6.34 13.02
N PHE A 113 -8.52 5.54 12.53
CA PHE A 113 -9.73 6.02 11.88
C PHE A 113 -10.95 5.66 12.72
N ALA A 114 -11.38 6.60 13.55
CA ALA A 114 -12.45 6.35 14.52
C ALA A 114 -13.80 6.03 13.88
N ASP A 115 -14.14 6.72 12.79
CA ASP A 115 -15.39 6.50 12.04
C ASP A 115 -15.48 5.09 11.43
N PHE A 116 -14.33 4.43 11.25
CA PHE A 116 -14.21 3.09 10.69
C PHE A 116 -13.82 2.03 11.73
N ARG A 117 -13.59 2.44 12.98
CA ARG A 117 -13.12 1.59 14.10
C ARG A 117 -11.93 0.70 13.73
N LEU A 118 -11.00 1.24 12.95
CA LEU A 118 -9.79 0.54 12.52
C LEU A 118 -8.56 1.46 12.60
N SER A 119 -7.40 0.84 12.62
CA SER A 119 -6.11 1.54 12.55
C SER A 119 -5.32 1.06 11.34
N VAL A 120 -4.63 1.99 10.68
CA VAL A 120 -3.64 1.67 9.65
C VAL A 120 -2.25 1.76 10.28
N VAL A 121 -1.46 0.69 10.15
CA VAL A 121 -0.08 0.61 10.65
C VAL A 121 0.85 0.51 9.46
N GLY A 122 1.84 1.40 9.40
CA GLY A 122 2.82 1.37 8.32
C GLY A 122 3.95 0.38 8.57
N GLY A 123 4.39 -0.28 7.49
CA GLY A 123 5.61 -1.06 7.47
C GLY A 123 6.87 -0.19 7.44
N ARG A 124 7.97 -0.78 6.95
CA ARG A 124 9.21 -0.05 6.66
C ARG A 124 9.02 0.85 5.43
N PRO A 125 9.11 2.20 5.57
CA PRO A 125 9.03 3.09 4.42
C PRO A 125 10.29 2.97 3.56
N PHE A 126 10.19 3.30 2.27
CA PHE A 126 11.30 3.27 1.29
C PHE A 126 11.95 1.90 1.07
N SER A 127 11.24 0.82 1.41
CA SER A 127 11.77 -0.54 1.30
C SER A 127 12.07 -0.93 -0.15
N TYR A 128 13.27 -1.44 -0.42
CA TYR A 128 13.67 -2.00 -1.72
C TYR A 128 13.42 -3.51 -1.84
N GLY A 129 12.65 -4.06 -0.89
CA GLY A 129 12.37 -5.46 -0.78
C GLY A 129 13.56 -6.39 -0.50
N GLY A 130 13.21 -7.62 -0.18
CA GLY A 130 14.09 -8.74 0.00
C GLY A 130 14.73 -8.85 1.38
N PRO A 131 15.49 -9.94 1.59
CA PRO A 131 15.92 -10.34 2.92
C PRO A 131 17.06 -9.50 3.51
N SER A 132 17.71 -8.66 2.70
CA SER A 132 18.88 -7.89 3.12
C SER A 132 18.51 -6.51 3.63
N TRP A 133 19.10 -6.12 4.77
CA TRP A 133 19.02 -4.75 5.26
C TRP A 133 19.85 -3.82 4.37
N LYS A 134 19.19 -3.10 3.46
CA LYS A 134 19.82 -2.17 2.52
C LYS A 134 19.78 -0.75 3.07
N TYR A 135 20.75 0.07 2.66
CA TYR A 135 20.80 1.51 2.98
C TYR A 135 20.78 1.79 4.49
N ALA A 136 21.59 1.05 5.26
CA ALA A 136 21.65 1.18 6.72
C ALA A 136 21.89 2.62 7.21
N ASP A 137 22.77 3.38 6.54
CA ASP A 137 23.02 4.79 6.89
C ASP A 137 21.75 5.64 6.76
N PHE A 138 20.95 5.41 5.70
CA PHE A 138 19.70 6.12 5.48
C PHE A 138 18.70 5.85 6.62
N TYR A 139 18.46 4.57 6.95
CA TYR A 139 17.51 4.23 8.02
C TYR A 139 17.98 4.68 9.40
N ARG A 140 19.28 4.63 9.69
CA ARG A 140 19.83 5.19 10.92
C ARG A 140 19.58 6.69 11.00
N ASP A 141 19.95 7.43 9.96
CA ASP A 141 19.97 8.89 10.00
C ASP A 141 18.55 9.50 9.98
N TRP A 142 17.60 8.85 9.28
CA TRP A 142 16.23 9.37 9.13
C TRP A 142 15.21 8.75 10.10
N PHE A 143 15.42 7.51 10.53
CA PHE A 143 14.44 6.78 11.35
C PHE A 143 15.02 6.27 12.67
N GLY A 144 16.33 6.36 12.88
CA GLY A 144 16.99 5.80 14.05
C GLY A 144 16.91 4.26 14.11
N VAL A 145 16.69 3.60 12.96
CA VAL A 145 16.54 2.14 12.86
C VAL A 145 17.81 1.55 12.26
N LEU A 146 18.46 0.62 12.97
CA LEU A 146 19.78 0.11 12.61
C LEU A 146 19.74 -1.21 11.86
N ASN A 147 18.67 -1.99 11.99
CA ASN A 147 18.59 -3.35 11.47
C ASN A 147 17.14 -3.85 11.35
N MET A 148 17.00 -5.04 10.74
CA MET A 148 15.70 -5.70 10.51
C MET A 148 14.91 -5.94 11.80
N GLN A 149 15.58 -6.30 12.89
CA GLN A 149 14.93 -6.58 14.17
C GLN A 149 14.34 -5.30 14.78
N GLU A 150 15.08 -4.20 14.75
CA GLU A 150 14.60 -2.88 15.18
C GLU A 150 13.46 -2.38 14.29
N SER A 151 13.54 -2.64 12.98
CA SER A 151 12.43 -2.36 12.05
C SER A 151 11.16 -3.10 12.46
N THR A 152 11.23 -4.41 12.69
CA THR A 152 10.09 -5.18 13.21
C THR A 152 9.57 -4.60 14.52
N ALA A 153 10.47 -4.32 15.48
CA ALA A 153 10.07 -3.79 16.78
C ALA A 153 9.33 -2.45 16.65
N ARG A 154 9.77 -1.58 15.72
CA ARG A 154 9.14 -0.30 15.43
C ARG A 154 7.74 -0.47 14.86
N ILE A 155 7.56 -1.37 13.88
CA ILE A 155 6.24 -1.68 13.29
C ILE A 155 5.29 -2.28 14.35
N VAL A 156 5.77 -3.22 15.16
CA VAL A 156 4.99 -3.85 16.24
C VAL A 156 4.63 -2.84 17.34
N ALA A 157 5.52 -1.90 17.65
CA ALA A 157 5.22 -0.83 18.60
C ALA A 157 4.08 0.06 18.11
N ALA A 158 4.10 0.44 16.81
CA ALA A 158 3.00 1.18 16.19
C ALA A 158 1.67 0.39 16.25
N ALA A 159 1.71 -0.91 15.94
CA ALA A 159 0.53 -1.78 16.06
C ALA A 159 0.02 -1.91 17.50
N ARG A 160 0.91 -1.98 18.50
CA ARG A 160 0.54 -2.03 19.92
C ARG A 160 -0.13 -0.73 20.39
N LEU A 161 0.32 0.41 19.86
CA LEU A 161 -0.21 1.74 20.20
C LEU A 161 -1.48 2.09 19.40
N SER A 162 -1.91 1.24 18.48
CA SER A 162 -3.14 1.44 17.72
C SER A 162 -4.39 1.42 18.62
N ALA A 163 -5.32 2.33 18.36
CA ALA A 163 -6.52 2.49 19.18
C ALA A 163 -7.53 1.35 18.98
N TYR A 164 -7.49 0.67 17.84
CA TYR A 164 -8.46 -0.34 17.44
C TYR A 164 -7.82 -1.72 17.29
N ASP A 165 -8.62 -2.77 17.47
CA ASP A 165 -8.13 -4.15 17.32
C ASP A 165 -8.10 -4.60 15.85
N THR A 166 -8.87 -3.94 14.98
CA THR A 166 -8.79 -4.11 13.53
C THR A 166 -7.64 -3.28 12.98
N VAL A 167 -6.60 -3.95 12.48
CA VAL A 167 -5.39 -3.33 11.95
C VAL A 167 -5.24 -3.65 10.46
N ILE A 168 -5.13 -2.62 9.63
CA ILE A 168 -4.68 -2.77 8.24
C ILE A 168 -3.19 -2.46 8.20
N PHE A 169 -2.39 -3.35 7.61
CA PHE A 169 -0.99 -3.05 7.33
C PHE A 169 -0.87 -2.37 5.97
N LEU A 170 -0.14 -1.25 5.95
CA LEU A 170 0.20 -0.50 4.74
C LEU A 170 1.72 -0.49 4.58
N SER A 171 2.24 -1.13 3.53
CA SER A 171 3.68 -1.16 3.25
C SER A 171 3.95 -0.81 1.80
N HIS A 172 5.18 -0.40 1.46
CA HIS A 172 5.53 -0.27 0.06
C HIS A 172 5.78 -1.65 -0.57
N ASN A 173 6.51 -2.52 0.12
CA ASN A 173 6.74 -3.90 -0.30
C ASN A 173 6.00 -4.89 0.60
N GLY A 174 5.56 -6.02 0.04
CA GLY A 174 4.85 -7.06 0.78
C GLY A 174 5.78 -7.87 1.69
N PRO A 175 5.22 -8.71 2.59
CA PRO A 175 6.03 -9.51 3.52
C PRO A 175 6.68 -10.71 2.81
N THR A 176 7.76 -11.22 3.40
CA THR A 176 8.32 -12.53 3.02
C THR A 176 7.29 -13.64 3.24
N GLY A 177 7.42 -14.73 2.49
CA GLY A 177 6.54 -15.89 2.48
C GLY A 177 5.64 -15.97 1.24
N LEU A 178 5.59 -14.92 0.42
CA LEU A 178 4.63 -14.74 -0.67
C LEU A 178 5.31 -14.56 -2.04
N GLY A 179 6.56 -15.00 -2.17
CA GLY A 179 7.41 -14.77 -3.35
C GLY A 179 8.18 -15.99 -3.89
N ASP A 180 7.66 -17.20 -3.72
CA ASP A 180 8.33 -18.45 -4.17
C ASP A 180 8.67 -18.42 -5.67
N ARG A 181 7.71 -18.00 -6.50
CA ARG A 181 7.87 -17.87 -7.96
C ARG A 181 7.93 -16.40 -8.39
N PRO A 182 8.58 -16.08 -9.53
CA PRO A 182 8.64 -14.71 -10.06
C PRO A 182 7.28 -14.02 -10.21
N GLU A 183 6.23 -14.79 -10.53
CA GLU A 183 4.86 -14.34 -10.75
C GLU A 183 4.05 -14.15 -9.46
N ASP A 184 4.53 -14.63 -8.32
CA ASP A 184 3.82 -14.51 -7.05
C ASP A 184 3.84 -13.06 -6.54
N ILE A 185 2.98 -12.70 -5.58
CA ILE A 185 2.74 -11.31 -5.19
C ILE A 185 4.00 -10.56 -4.71
N CYS A 186 4.98 -11.29 -4.13
CA CYS A 186 6.29 -10.77 -3.68
C CYS A 186 7.48 -11.41 -4.41
N GLY A 187 7.24 -12.02 -5.58
CA GLY A 187 8.24 -12.75 -6.37
C GLY A 187 9.17 -11.86 -7.18
N LYS A 188 10.47 -12.16 -7.19
CA LYS A 188 11.43 -11.39 -7.98
C LYS A 188 11.44 -11.79 -9.46
N ASP A 189 11.04 -10.86 -10.33
CA ASP A 189 10.89 -11.06 -11.78
C ASP A 189 12.02 -10.44 -12.62
N TRP A 190 13.06 -9.88 -11.99
CA TRP A 190 14.26 -9.36 -12.67
C TRP A 190 15.50 -10.19 -12.39
N LYS A 191 16.50 -10.08 -13.28
CA LYS A 191 17.74 -10.86 -13.20
C LYS A 191 18.56 -10.55 -11.92
N PRO A 192 19.14 -11.57 -11.26
CA PRO A 192 18.84 -13.00 -11.44
C PRO A 192 17.41 -13.30 -10.96
N ILE A 193 16.61 -13.95 -11.81
CA ILE A 193 15.17 -14.18 -11.61
C ILE A 193 14.94 -15.19 -10.47
N GLY A 194 13.85 -15.01 -9.73
CA GLY A 194 13.40 -15.90 -8.67
C GLY A 194 13.87 -15.47 -7.28
N GLY A 195 13.24 -16.08 -6.29
CA GLY A 195 13.44 -15.81 -4.87
C GLY A 195 12.39 -14.86 -4.31
N ASP A 196 12.11 -15.07 -3.03
CA ASP A 196 11.20 -14.24 -2.26
C ASP A 196 11.85 -12.90 -1.97
N TYR A 197 11.21 -11.83 -2.48
CA TYR A 197 11.65 -10.46 -2.29
C TYR A 197 10.70 -9.68 -1.38
N GLY A 198 9.87 -10.36 -0.61
CA GLY A 198 9.13 -9.77 0.49
C GLY A 198 10.06 -9.29 1.62
N ASP A 199 9.48 -8.49 2.51
CA ASP A 199 10.11 -7.88 3.67
C ASP A 199 9.99 -8.78 4.92
N PRO A 200 11.10 -9.31 5.46
CA PRO A 200 11.06 -10.19 6.64
C PRO A 200 10.61 -9.47 7.91
N ASP A 201 10.88 -8.18 8.01
CA ASP A 201 10.46 -7.36 9.14
C ASP A 201 8.95 -7.17 9.18
N LEU A 202 8.30 -7.05 8.02
CA LEU A 202 6.85 -6.98 7.90
C LEU A 202 6.19 -8.34 8.20
N GLU A 203 6.75 -9.44 7.70
CA GLU A 203 6.30 -10.80 8.03
C GLU A 203 6.28 -11.00 9.55
N ALA A 204 7.41 -10.72 10.20
CA ALA A 204 7.54 -10.85 11.65
C ALA A 204 6.61 -9.90 12.41
N ALA A 205 6.38 -8.68 11.91
CA ALA A 205 5.49 -7.73 12.55
C ALA A 205 4.02 -8.15 12.46
N ILE A 206 3.58 -8.71 11.34
CA ILE A 206 2.23 -9.28 11.17
C ILE A 206 2.01 -10.41 12.18
N ALA A 207 2.95 -11.35 12.27
CA ALA A 207 2.87 -12.46 13.20
C ALA A 207 2.80 -12.00 14.67
N GLN A 208 3.67 -11.08 15.08
CA GLN A 208 3.67 -10.53 16.43
C GLN A 208 2.42 -9.70 16.73
N THR A 209 1.89 -8.98 15.75
CA THR A 209 0.66 -8.19 15.91
C THR A 209 -0.56 -9.09 16.14
N ARG A 210 -0.64 -10.24 15.47
CA ARG A 210 -1.67 -11.26 15.78
C ARG A 210 -1.55 -11.78 17.21
N GLN A 211 -0.33 -12.00 17.70
CA GLN A 211 -0.10 -12.42 19.09
C GLN A 211 -0.54 -11.36 20.12
N LEU A 212 -0.65 -10.09 19.74
CA LEU A 212 -1.25 -9.04 20.57
C LEU A 212 -2.78 -9.10 20.61
N GLY A 213 -3.42 -10.05 19.91
CA GLY A 213 -4.87 -10.18 19.81
C GLY A 213 -5.51 -9.29 18.74
N LYS A 214 -4.72 -8.64 17.89
CA LYS A 214 -5.21 -7.78 16.81
C LYS A 214 -5.70 -8.63 15.63
N THR A 215 -6.76 -8.17 14.97
CA THR A 215 -7.29 -8.75 13.73
C THR A 215 -6.71 -8.00 12.54
N ILE A 216 -6.24 -8.73 11.53
CA ILE A 216 -5.60 -8.14 10.34
C ILE A 216 -6.39 -8.57 9.09
N PRO A 217 -7.42 -7.82 8.68
CA PRO A 217 -8.19 -8.21 7.50
C PRO A 217 -7.45 -7.98 6.18
N LEU A 218 -6.59 -6.96 6.15
CA LEU A 218 -5.91 -6.50 4.94
C LEU A 218 -4.45 -6.17 5.24
N VAL A 219 -3.57 -6.68 4.40
CA VAL A 219 -2.18 -6.23 4.25
C VAL A 219 -2.05 -5.76 2.82
N THR A 220 -1.85 -4.47 2.60
CA THR A 220 -1.75 -3.92 1.24
C THR A 220 -0.40 -3.27 0.99
N PHE A 221 0.12 -3.48 -0.21
CA PHE A 221 1.43 -3.02 -0.65
C PHE A 221 1.53 -2.83 -2.16
N GLY A 222 2.70 -2.40 -2.65
CA GLY A 222 3.00 -2.17 -4.06
C GLY A 222 4.35 -2.80 -4.44
N HIS A 223 5.24 -2.02 -5.07
CA HIS A 223 6.63 -2.35 -5.46
C HIS A 223 6.75 -3.38 -6.60
N MET A 224 6.11 -4.54 -6.41
CA MET A 224 6.15 -5.64 -7.36
C MET A 224 5.10 -5.40 -8.45
N HIS A 225 5.48 -4.66 -9.50
CA HIS A 225 4.58 -4.28 -10.58
C HIS A 225 3.85 -5.49 -11.19
N HIS A 226 2.59 -5.29 -11.57
CA HIS A 226 1.74 -6.31 -12.19
C HIS A 226 2.29 -6.83 -13.53
N LYS A 227 2.88 -5.94 -14.33
CA LYS A 227 3.59 -6.32 -15.55
C LYS A 227 4.96 -6.87 -15.18
N LEU A 228 5.20 -8.11 -15.55
CA LEU A 228 6.44 -8.80 -15.28
C LEU A 228 7.55 -8.33 -16.22
N LYS A 229 8.79 -8.28 -15.71
CA LYS A 229 9.98 -7.89 -16.47
C LYS A 229 10.51 -9.02 -17.35
N HIS A 230 10.27 -10.29 -16.98
CA HIS A 230 10.77 -11.45 -17.74
C HIS A 230 9.81 -11.97 -18.80
N THR A 231 8.52 -11.63 -18.74
CA THR A 231 7.50 -12.09 -19.69
C THR A 231 6.40 -11.04 -19.88
N GLN A 232 5.67 -11.12 -20.99
CA GLN A 232 4.44 -10.35 -21.24
C GLN A 232 3.21 -11.27 -21.40
N GLU A 233 3.39 -12.59 -21.23
CA GLU A 233 2.35 -13.59 -21.46
C GLU A 233 1.33 -13.69 -20.31
N THR A 234 1.76 -13.34 -19.11
CA THR A 234 0.95 -13.37 -17.90
C THR A 234 1.21 -12.13 -17.06
N LEU A 235 0.25 -11.80 -16.20
CA LEU A 235 0.40 -10.80 -15.16
C LEU A 235 0.83 -11.47 -13.85
N ARG A 236 1.39 -10.67 -12.95
CA ARG A 236 1.67 -11.06 -11.57
C ARG A 236 0.37 -11.40 -10.85
N GLN A 237 0.43 -12.37 -9.94
CA GLN A 237 -0.63 -12.57 -8.95
C GLN A 237 -0.73 -11.32 -8.07
N CYS A 238 -1.95 -10.89 -7.77
CA CYS A 238 -2.18 -9.62 -7.07
C CYS A 238 -2.82 -9.81 -5.69
N VAL A 239 -3.41 -10.99 -5.45
CA VAL A 239 -4.13 -11.30 -4.22
C VAL A 239 -3.69 -12.67 -3.71
N GLU A 240 -3.41 -12.75 -2.43
CA GLU A 240 -3.28 -14.01 -1.69
C GLU A 240 -4.11 -13.94 -0.41
N VAL A 241 -4.60 -15.08 0.08
CA VAL A 241 -5.35 -15.16 1.33
C VAL A 241 -4.71 -16.19 2.23
N SER A 242 -4.27 -15.75 3.41
CA SER A 242 -3.71 -16.63 4.43
C SER A 242 -4.78 -17.56 5.05
N PRO A 243 -4.36 -18.67 5.69
CA PRO A 243 -5.26 -19.51 6.48
C PRO A 243 -6.00 -18.75 7.60
N GLU A 244 -5.41 -17.69 8.15
CA GLU A 244 -6.06 -16.84 9.16
C GLU A 244 -7.15 -15.91 8.57
N GLY A 245 -7.29 -15.86 7.24
CA GLY A 245 -8.26 -15.02 6.54
C GLY A 245 -7.78 -13.59 6.24
N THR A 246 -6.51 -13.26 6.51
CA THR A 246 -5.91 -12.00 6.04
C THR A 246 -5.78 -12.03 4.52
N VAL A 247 -6.27 -10.98 3.87
CA VAL A 247 -6.07 -10.75 2.43
C VAL A 247 -4.81 -9.91 2.23
N TYR A 248 -3.88 -10.43 1.44
CA TYR A 248 -2.70 -9.72 0.97
C TYR A 248 -2.99 -9.19 -0.41
N TYR A 249 -2.86 -7.88 -0.58
CA TYR A 249 -3.14 -7.22 -1.86
C TYR A 249 -1.96 -6.39 -2.34
N ASN A 250 -1.50 -6.69 -3.56
CA ASN A 250 -0.49 -5.92 -4.27
C ASN A 250 -1.18 -4.97 -5.28
N GLY A 251 -1.17 -3.68 -4.97
CA GLY A 251 -1.78 -2.59 -5.74
C GLY A 251 -0.87 -1.94 -6.80
N ALA A 252 0.25 -2.57 -7.18
CA ALA A 252 1.24 -2.01 -8.11
C ALA A 252 0.83 -2.08 -9.60
N ILE A 253 -0.27 -1.41 -9.98
CA ILE A 253 -0.75 -1.35 -11.37
C ILE A 253 -0.02 -0.23 -12.12
N VAL A 254 0.93 -0.60 -12.99
CA VAL A 254 1.74 0.36 -13.75
C VAL A 254 1.66 0.12 -15.26
N PRO A 255 1.34 1.13 -16.08
CA PRO A 255 0.94 2.49 -15.69
C PRO A 255 -0.48 2.55 -15.11
N ARG A 256 -0.73 3.45 -14.16
CA ARG A 256 -2.07 3.70 -13.61
C ARG A 256 -2.90 4.68 -14.45
N ILE A 257 -2.24 5.52 -15.24
CA ILE A 257 -2.90 6.38 -16.22
C ILE A 257 -2.54 5.89 -17.62
N VAL A 258 -3.57 5.57 -18.41
CA VAL A 258 -3.44 5.15 -19.82
C VAL A 258 -4.22 6.10 -20.72
N GLN A 259 -3.84 6.17 -21.99
CA GLN A 259 -4.60 6.88 -23.01
C GLN A 259 -5.10 5.89 -24.07
N ILE A 260 -6.41 5.70 -24.14
CA ILE A 260 -7.06 4.76 -25.07
C ILE A 260 -8.00 5.58 -25.95
N ARG A 261 -7.81 5.51 -27.28
CA ARG A 261 -8.62 6.25 -28.28
C ARG A 261 -8.72 7.76 -27.99
N GLY A 262 -7.64 8.34 -27.48
CA GLY A 262 -7.57 9.77 -27.15
C GLY A 262 -8.08 10.13 -25.76
N GLU A 263 -8.76 9.22 -25.06
CA GLU A 263 -9.30 9.44 -23.72
C GLU A 263 -8.33 8.94 -22.64
N LYS A 264 -8.09 9.78 -21.63
CA LYS A 264 -7.30 9.43 -20.46
C LYS A 264 -8.16 8.62 -19.48
N GLN A 265 -7.64 7.46 -19.07
CA GLN A 265 -8.27 6.56 -18.12
C GLN A 265 -7.37 6.37 -16.91
N ARG A 266 -7.97 6.33 -15.71
CA ARG A 266 -7.25 6.27 -14.43
C ARG A 266 -7.64 5.01 -13.69
N ASN A 267 -6.63 4.32 -13.16
CA ASN A 267 -6.82 3.09 -12.42
C ASN A 267 -6.97 3.35 -10.91
N PHE A 268 -7.91 2.62 -10.29
CA PHE A 268 -8.05 2.49 -8.85
C PHE A 268 -8.37 1.04 -8.50
N SER A 269 -7.93 0.60 -7.33
CA SER A 269 -8.34 -0.70 -6.79
C SER A 269 -9.23 -0.47 -5.58
N LEU A 270 -10.48 -0.90 -5.70
CA LEU A 270 -11.53 -0.69 -4.72
C LEU A 270 -11.68 -1.97 -3.90
N ILE A 271 -11.51 -1.83 -2.59
CA ILE A 271 -11.65 -2.89 -1.60
C ILE A 271 -12.88 -2.60 -0.77
N THR A 272 -13.78 -3.57 -0.66
CA THR A 272 -14.92 -3.48 0.25
C THR A 272 -14.57 -4.21 1.54
N LEU A 273 -14.49 -3.47 2.65
CA LEU A 273 -14.30 -4.02 3.99
C LEU A 273 -15.64 -4.01 4.74
N ASN A 274 -16.24 -5.17 4.91
CA ASN A 274 -17.51 -5.33 5.59
C ASN A 274 -17.31 -6.04 6.93
N GLN A 275 -17.65 -5.39 8.05
CA GLN A 275 -17.54 -5.97 9.40
C GLN A 275 -16.13 -6.54 9.70
N GLY A 276 -15.08 -5.79 9.36
CA GLY A 276 -13.70 -6.21 9.58
C GLY A 276 -13.24 -7.37 8.69
N ILE A 277 -13.91 -7.60 7.56
CA ILE A 277 -13.59 -8.65 6.58
C ILE A 277 -13.53 -8.03 5.19
N VAL A 278 -12.51 -8.36 4.40
CA VAL A 278 -12.48 -7.99 2.98
C VAL A 278 -13.49 -8.88 2.23
N SER A 279 -14.54 -8.28 1.67
CA SER A 279 -15.56 -9.00 0.89
C SER A 279 -15.18 -9.11 -0.58
N ASP A 280 -14.56 -8.09 -1.14
CA ASP A 280 -14.17 -8.04 -2.55
C ASP A 280 -13.06 -7.03 -2.81
N ILE A 281 -12.33 -7.28 -3.90
CA ILE A 281 -11.39 -6.34 -4.51
C ILE A 281 -11.73 -6.25 -5.98
N CYS A 282 -12.00 -5.03 -6.44
CA CYS A 282 -12.28 -4.69 -7.83
C CYS A 282 -11.21 -3.73 -8.36
N ILE A 283 -10.62 -4.05 -9.51
CA ILE A 283 -9.85 -3.09 -10.29
C ILE A 283 -10.82 -2.30 -11.17
N VAL A 284 -10.82 -0.98 -11.06
CA VAL A 284 -11.64 -0.09 -11.89
C VAL A 284 -10.80 0.84 -12.73
N TRP A 285 -11.27 1.11 -13.93
CA TRP A 285 -10.78 2.19 -14.78
C TRP A 285 -11.87 3.25 -14.89
N VAL A 286 -11.51 4.49 -14.61
CA VAL A 286 -12.44 5.63 -14.72
C VAL A 286 -12.01 6.59 -15.81
N ASN A 287 -13.00 7.19 -16.46
CA ASN A 287 -12.79 8.19 -17.50
C ASN A 287 -12.59 9.61 -16.92
N HIS A 288 -12.51 10.61 -17.79
CA HIS A 288 -12.37 12.02 -17.41
C HIS A 288 -13.60 12.61 -16.69
N GLN A 289 -14.75 11.94 -16.75
CA GLN A 289 -15.98 12.30 -16.04
C GLN A 289 -16.13 11.54 -14.72
N SER A 290 -15.06 10.84 -14.29
CA SER A 290 -15.02 9.99 -13.11
C SER A 290 -15.97 8.78 -13.15
N GLN A 291 -16.48 8.42 -14.33
CA GLN A 291 -17.34 7.25 -14.52
C GLN A 291 -16.49 5.99 -14.68
N ILE A 292 -16.91 4.91 -14.03
CA ILE A 292 -16.32 3.58 -14.22
C ILE A 292 -16.65 3.11 -15.65
N ILE A 293 -15.61 2.84 -16.44
CA ILE A 293 -15.70 2.36 -17.82
C ILE A 293 -15.25 0.90 -17.96
N SER A 294 -14.54 0.38 -16.97
CA SER A 294 -14.17 -1.03 -16.86
C SER A 294 -14.05 -1.40 -15.38
N GLU A 295 -14.52 -2.59 -15.04
CA GLU A 295 -14.45 -3.15 -13.69
C GLU A 295 -14.09 -4.64 -13.80
N GLU A 296 -13.11 -5.06 -13.01
CA GLU A 296 -12.67 -6.44 -12.89
C GLU A 296 -12.61 -6.85 -11.42
N ILE A 297 -13.42 -7.83 -11.03
CA ILE A 297 -13.38 -8.40 -9.68
C ILE A 297 -12.24 -9.42 -9.63
N ILE A 298 -11.17 -9.09 -8.92
CA ILE A 298 -9.99 -9.96 -8.77
C ILE A 298 -10.04 -10.80 -7.49
N TYR A 299 -10.89 -10.40 -6.54
CA TYR A 299 -11.16 -11.18 -5.35
C TYR A 299 -12.61 -11.00 -4.93
N ARG A 300 -13.23 -12.10 -4.52
CA ARG A 300 -14.52 -12.09 -3.83
C ARG A 300 -14.49 -13.20 -2.79
N ARG A 301 -14.74 -12.83 -1.53
CA ARG A 301 -14.88 -13.79 -0.45
C ARG A 301 -16.03 -14.73 -0.80
N LYS A 302 -15.77 -16.03 -0.81
CA LYS A 302 -16.83 -17.03 -0.89
C LYS A 302 -17.58 -16.96 0.44
N ILE A 303 -18.86 -16.63 0.37
CA ILE A 303 -19.76 -16.84 1.50
C ILE A 303 -19.93 -18.35 1.57
N ASP A 304 -19.37 -18.98 2.61
CA ASP A 304 -19.77 -20.35 2.92
C ASP A 304 -21.27 -20.27 3.19
N ALA A 305 -22.05 -20.88 2.31
CA ALA A 305 -23.45 -21.09 2.56
C ALA A 305 -23.53 -21.93 3.83
N ILE A 306 -23.76 -21.27 4.98
CA ILE A 306 -24.23 -21.97 6.16
C ILE A 306 -25.49 -22.66 5.69
N ALA A 307 -25.42 -23.99 5.65
CA ALA A 307 -26.51 -24.86 5.31
C ALA A 307 -27.74 -24.37 6.06
N GLN A 308 -28.73 -23.87 5.30
CA GLN A 308 -30.11 -24.00 5.71
C GLN A 308 -30.40 -25.49 5.73
N SER A 309 -30.10 -26.13 6.85
CA SER A 309 -30.52 -27.50 7.13
C SER A 309 -31.18 -27.53 8.51
N ALA A 310 -32.51 -27.62 8.43
CA ALA A 310 -33.51 -28.01 9.43
C ALA A 310 -33.81 -27.02 10.57
#